data_AF-A0AAW2NAE7-F1
#
_entry.id   AF-A0AAW2NAE7-F1
#
_cell.length_a   1.000
_cell.length_b   1.000
_cell.length_c   1.000
_cell.angle_alpha   90.00
_cell.angle_beta   90.00
_cell.angle_gamma   90.00
#
_symmetry.space_group_name_H-M   'P 1'
#
loop_
_entity.id
_entity.type
_entity.pdbx_description
1 polymer ?
#
loop_
_entity_poly.entity_id
_entity_poly.type
_entity_poly.pdbx_seq_one_letter_code
_entity_poly.pdbx_strand_id
1 'polypeptide(L)'
;MDFLATSEGQLVVGVAVGLIAIGAAYFLFSSKKPKVCLDPENFKQFKLVKKTQLSHNVAKFKFALPTPTSVLGLPIGQHISCRGKDSQGEEVIKPYTPTTLDSDVGYFELVIKMYPQGRMSHHFREMREGDYLAVKGPKGRFKYQPGQVRAFGMLAGGSGITPMFQVARAILENPSDQTKPPEVWNGGVGFLSKEMIQAQCPPPASDIQILRCGPPPMNKAMAAHLDALGYTAAMQIQF
;
A
#
# COMPACT_ATOMS: atom_id res chain seq x y z
N MET A 1 -12.02 -50.77 38.22
CA MET A 1 -12.70 -49.94 37.19
C MET A 1 -13.07 -48.59 37.81
N ASP A 2 -12.21 -47.99 38.67
CA ASP A 2 -12.71 -47.02 39.67
C ASP A 2 -11.94 -45.69 39.70
N PHE A 3 -11.13 -45.40 38.68
CA PHE A 3 -10.43 -44.10 38.60
C PHE A 3 -11.41 -42.92 38.45
N LEU A 4 -12.61 -43.16 37.92
CA LEU A 4 -13.66 -42.13 37.78
C LEU A 4 -14.59 -42.03 39.00
N ALA A 5 -14.48 -42.96 39.96
CA ALA A 5 -15.33 -43.01 41.15
C ALA A 5 -14.77 -42.18 42.32
N THR A 6 -13.52 -41.74 42.24
CA THR A 6 -12.87 -40.89 43.25
C THR A 6 -12.98 -39.42 42.89
N SER A 7 -13.14 -38.56 43.90
CA SER A 7 -13.23 -37.10 43.70
C SER A 7 -11.98 -36.52 43.01
N GLU A 8 -10.81 -37.11 43.27
CA GLU A 8 -9.55 -36.74 42.63
C GLU A 8 -9.55 -37.07 41.13
N GLY A 9 -10.07 -38.24 40.73
CA GLY A 9 -10.18 -38.61 39.32
C GLY A 9 -11.15 -37.71 38.54
N GLN A 10 -12.25 -37.30 39.18
CA GLN A 10 -13.18 -36.32 38.61
C GLN A 10 -12.54 -34.93 38.48
N LEU A 11 -11.73 -34.51 39.46
CA LEU A 11 -11.02 -33.23 39.43
C LEU A 11 -9.97 -33.18 38.30
N VAL A 12 -9.19 -34.26 38.13
CA VAL A 12 -8.17 -34.37 37.08
C VAL A 12 -8.80 -34.34 35.68
N VAL A 13 -9.92 -35.05 35.48
CA VAL A 13 -10.66 -35.01 34.21
C VAL A 13 -11.25 -33.62 33.96
N GLY A 14 -11.81 -32.96 34.98
CA GLY A 14 -12.34 -31.60 34.86
C GLY A 14 -11.28 -30.58 34.45
N VAL A 15 -10.09 -30.63 35.06
CA VAL A 15 -8.95 -29.78 34.71
C VAL A 15 -8.45 -30.07 33.29
N ALA A 16 -8.33 -31.35 32.91
CA ALA A 16 -7.91 -31.73 31.56
C ALA A 16 -8.88 -31.25 30.48
N VAL A 17 -10.19 -31.42 30.68
CA VAL A 17 -11.22 -30.92 29.77
C VAL A 17 -11.21 -29.39 29.69
N GLY A 18 -11.04 -28.70 30.83
CA GLY A 18 -10.89 -27.24 30.87
C GLY A 18 -9.69 -26.74 30.08
N LEU A 19 -8.53 -27.38 30.23
CA LEU A 19 -7.31 -27.03 29.49
C LEU A 19 -7.44 -27.30 28.00
N ILE A 20 -8.07 -28.41 27.60
CA ILE A 20 -8.34 -28.72 26.19
C ILE A 20 -9.32 -27.69 25.59
N ALA A 21 -10.36 -27.30 26.30
CA ALA A 21 -11.31 -26.30 25.85
C ALA A 21 -10.67 -24.91 25.69
N ILE A 22 -9.81 -24.51 26.64
CA ILE A 22 -9.04 -23.25 26.56
C ILE A 22 -8.03 -23.32 25.41
N GLY A 23 -7.33 -24.44 25.24
CA GLY A 23 -6.39 -24.65 24.14
C GLY A 23 -7.08 -24.61 22.78
N ALA A 24 -8.25 -25.24 22.64
CA ALA A 24 -9.06 -25.23 21.43
C ALA A 24 -9.63 -23.83 21.15
N ALA A 25 -10.14 -23.13 22.16
CA ALA A 25 -10.59 -21.75 22.03
C ALA A 25 -9.44 -20.83 21.62
N TYR A 26 -8.29 -20.91 22.30
CA TYR A 26 -7.09 -20.15 21.96
C TYR A 26 -6.63 -20.45 20.53
N PHE A 27 -6.63 -21.71 20.11
CA PHE A 27 -6.27 -22.10 18.74
C PHE A 27 -7.27 -21.56 17.70
N LEU A 28 -8.58 -21.61 17.98
CA LEU A 28 -9.64 -21.07 17.14
C LEU A 28 -9.61 -19.54 17.05
N PHE A 29 -9.23 -18.85 18.13
CA PHE A 29 -9.09 -17.39 18.18
C PHE A 29 -7.74 -16.90 17.63
N SER A 30 -6.67 -17.67 17.77
CA SER A 30 -5.31 -17.33 17.34
C SER A 30 -5.07 -17.60 15.84
N SER A 31 -5.80 -18.53 15.22
CA SER A 31 -5.51 -19.00 13.85
C SER A 31 -6.27 -18.33 12.71
N LYS A 32 -7.12 -17.31 12.97
CA LYS A 32 -7.84 -16.64 11.87
C LYS A 32 -6.93 -15.67 11.13
N LYS A 33 -6.32 -16.16 10.04
CA LYS A 33 -5.62 -15.29 9.08
C LYS A 33 -6.54 -14.13 8.66
N PRO A 34 -6.03 -12.88 8.63
CA PRO A 34 -6.84 -11.73 8.23
C PRO A 34 -7.46 -11.96 6.86
N LYS A 35 -8.76 -11.68 6.73
CA LYS A 35 -9.46 -11.80 5.45
C LYS A 35 -8.99 -10.71 4.50
N VAL A 36 -8.36 -11.11 3.39
CA VAL A 36 -7.97 -10.25 2.26
C VAL A 36 -9.22 -9.81 1.49
N CYS A 37 -9.28 -8.51 1.15
CA CYS A 37 -10.50 -7.90 0.60
C CYS A 37 -10.46 -7.66 -0.89
N LEU A 38 -9.29 -7.44 -1.46
CA LEU A 38 -9.12 -7.20 -2.89
C LEU A 38 -9.54 -8.39 -3.77
N ASP A 39 -9.93 -8.11 -5.00
CA ASP A 39 -10.27 -9.09 -6.04
C ASP A 39 -9.63 -8.65 -7.37
N PRO A 40 -8.73 -9.47 -7.96
CA PRO A 40 -7.99 -9.06 -9.14
C PRO A 40 -8.87 -8.97 -10.39
N GLU A 41 -9.98 -9.70 -10.42
CA GLU A 41 -10.84 -9.83 -11.59
C GLU A 41 -12.06 -8.90 -11.50
N ASN A 42 -12.65 -8.78 -10.31
CA ASN A 42 -13.92 -8.09 -10.11
C ASN A 42 -13.79 -6.80 -9.30
N PHE A 43 -14.65 -5.82 -9.59
CA PHE A 43 -14.78 -4.63 -8.76
C PHE A 43 -15.61 -4.93 -7.51
N LYS A 44 -15.05 -4.60 -6.34
CA LYS A 44 -15.72 -4.64 -5.04
C LYS A 44 -15.99 -3.22 -4.53
N GLN A 45 -17.09 -3.05 -3.80
CA GLN A 45 -17.50 -1.75 -3.28
C GLN A 45 -16.98 -1.55 -1.85
N PHE A 46 -16.39 -0.40 -1.59
CA PHE A 46 -15.88 -0.03 -0.26
C PHE A 46 -16.48 1.30 0.18
N LYS A 47 -17.02 1.34 1.40
CA LYS A 47 -17.73 2.50 1.92
C LYS A 47 -16.76 3.58 2.37
N LEU A 48 -16.93 4.81 1.91
CA LEU A 48 -16.24 5.98 2.42
C LEU A 48 -16.78 6.29 3.83
N VAL A 49 -15.94 6.15 4.85
CA VAL A 49 -16.31 6.42 6.25
C VAL A 49 -15.78 7.76 6.76
N LYS A 50 -14.74 8.30 6.11
CA LYS A 50 -14.22 9.63 6.46
C LYS A 50 -13.60 10.33 5.26
N LYS A 51 -13.91 11.62 5.10
CA LYS A 51 -13.21 12.55 4.20
C LYS A 51 -12.57 13.66 5.03
N THR A 52 -11.27 13.86 4.87
CA THR A 52 -10.51 14.89 5.58
C THR A 52 -9.80 15.79 4.57
N GLN A 53 -10.13 17.08 4.56
CA GLN A 53 -9.43 18.06 3.72
C GLN A 53 -8.03 18.31 4.28
N LEU A 54 -7.00 18.17 3.45
CA LEU A 54 -5.59 18.40 3.85
C LEU A 54 -5.04 19.73 3.33
N SER A 55 -5.47 20.17 2.14
CA SER A 55 -5.10 21.45 1.54
C SER A 55 -6.18 21.93 0.57
N HIS A 56 -6.00 23.05 -0.13
CA HIS A 56 -7.00 23.56 -1.10
C HIS A 56 -7.37 22.56 -2.22
N ASN A 57 -6.51 21.61 -2.55
CA ASN A 57 -6.76 20.62 -3.61
C ASN A 57 -6.38 19.18 -3.23
N VAL A 58 -6.12 18.89 -1.96
CA VAL A 58 -5.80 17.54 -1.48
C VAL A 58 -6.75 17.14 -0.36
N ALA A 59 -7.31 15.94 -0.46
CA ALA A 59 -8.11 15.35 0.60
C ALA A 59 -7.72 13.88 0.81
N LYS A 60 -7.89 13.42 2.05
CA LYS A 60 -7.73 12.04 2.46
C LYS A 60 -9.10 11.37 2.57
N PHE A 61 -9.22 10.18 1.99
CA PHE A 61 -10.44 9.38 1.94
C PHE A 61 -10.18 8.05 2.63
N LYS A 62 -10.89 7.79 3.73
CA LYS A 62 -10.80 6.55 4.50
C LYS A 62 -11.97 5.64 4.15
N PHE A 63 -11.67 4.46 3.63
CA PHE A 63 -12.66 3.47 3.22
C PHE A 63 -12.66 2.30 4.19
N ALA A 64 -13.83 1.87 4.65
CA ALA A 64 -13.96 0.70 5.52
C ALA A 64 -13.84 -0.60 4.72
N LEU A 65 -13.13 -1.56 5.31
CA LEU A 65 -13.12 -2.95 4.87
C LEU A 65 -14.34 -3.69 5.44
N PRO A 66 -14.70 -4.88 4.91
CA PRO A 66 -15.89 -5.63 5.34
C PRO A 66 -15.93 -5.98 6.84
N THR A 67 -14.77 -6.10 7.49
CA THR A 67 -14.68 -6.35 8.93
C THR A 67 -13.57 -5.51 9.57
N PRO A 68 -13.63 -5.19 10.88
CA PRO A 68 -12.58 -4.45 11.57
C PRO A 68 -11.21 -5.15 11.59
N THR A 69 -11.18 -6.46 11.39
CA THR A 69 -9.96 -7.29 11.39
C THR A 69 -9.49 -7.65 9.98
N SER A 70 -10.20 -7.23 8.94
CA SER A 70 -9.82 -7.47 7.55
C SER A 70 -8.62 -6.62 7.16
N VAL A 71 -7.86 -7.09 6.18
CA VAL A 71 -6.79 -6.31 5.54
C VAL A 71 -7.12 -6.11 4.07
N LEU A 72 -6.55 -5.08 3.45
CA LEU A 72 -6.79 -4.83 2.03
C LEU A 72 -6.22 -5.98 1.19
N GLY A 73 -5.02 -6.44 1.54
CA GLY A 73 -4.29 -7.49 0.84
C GLY A 73 -3.66 -6.97 -0.45
N LEU A 74 -3.06 -5.79 -0.40
CA LEU A 74 -2.35 -5.18 -1.52
C LEU A 74 -0.85 -5.44 -1.36
N PRO A 75 -0.23 -6.29 -2.20
CA PRO A 75 1.22 -6.49 -2.16
C PRO A 75 1.97 -5.18 -2.37
N ILE A 76 3.07 -5.01 -1.63
CA ILE A 76 3.90 -3.81 -1.69
C ILE A 76 4.47 -3.64 -3.11
N GLY A 77 4.33 -2.45 -3.68
CA GLY A 77 4.70 -2.16 -5.07
C GLY A 77 3.57 -2.33 -6.08
N GLN A 78 2.41 -2.80 -5.65
CA GLN A 78 1.20 -2.87 -6.47
C GLN A 78 0.23 -1.73 -6.13
N HIS A 79 -0.76 -1.53 -6.99
CA HIS A 79 -1.80 -0.51 -6.84
C HIS A 79 -3.20 -1.12 -7.04
N ILE A 80 -4.22 -0.34 -6.74
CA ILE A 80 -5.62 -0.67 -7.00
C ILE A 80 -6.15 0.15 -8.18
N SER A 81 -7.11 -0.41 -8.93
CA SER A 81 -7.88 0.31 -9.92
C SER A 81 -9.19 0.79 -9.29
N CYS A 82 -9.38 2.09 -9.24
CA CYS A 82 -10.61 2.71 -8.75
C CYS A 82 -11.48 3.11 -9.94
N ARG A 83 -12.78 2.84 -9.84
CA ARG A 83 -13.78 3.16 -10.86
C ARG A 83 -14.77 4.18 -10.32
N GLY A 84 -14.96 5.25 -11.08
CA GLY A 84 -15.84 6.35 -10.75
C GLY A 84 -16.56 6.90 -11.98
N LYS A 85 -17.16 8.08 -11.82
CA LYS A 85 -17.86 8.81 -12.89
C LYS A 85 -17.35 10.24 -12.99
N ASP A 86 -17.17 10.74 -14.20
CA ASP A 86 -16.81 12.14 -14.43
C ASP A 86 -18.03 13.08 -14.39
N SER A 87 -17.83 14.35 -14.77
CA SER A 87 -18.87 15.39 -14.76
C SER A 87 -19.99 15.16 -15.78
N GLN A 88 -19.76 14.30 -16.77
CA GLN A 88 -20.77 13.91 -17.77
C GLN A 88 -21.48 12.61 -17.38
N GLY A 89 -21.08 11.98 -16.27
CA GLY A 89 -21.60 10.69 -15.83
C GLY A 89 -20.90 9.49 -16.46
N GLU A 90 -19.90 9.72 -17.31
CA GLU A 90 -19.14 8.69 -18.01
C GLU A 90 -18.17 7.97 -17.08
N GLU A 91 -18.01 6.66 -17.30
CA GLU A 91 -17.13 5.84 -16.47
C GLU A 91 -15.66 6.24 -16.66
N VAL A 92 -14.94 6.32 -15.54
CA VAL A 92 -13.50 6.55 -15.51
C VAL A 92 -12.85 5.58 -14.54
N ILE A 93 -11.78 4.91 -15.00
CA ILE A 93 -10.97 4.01 -14.19
C ILE A 93 -9.56 4.59 -14.10
N LYS A 94 -9.03 4.69 -12.88
CA LYS A 94 -7.66 5.17 -12.64
C LYS A 94 -6.96 4.36 -11.55
N PRO A 95 -5.63 4.15 -11.67
CA PRO A 95 -4.84 3.51 -10.63
C PRO A 95 -4.62 4.45 -9.45
N TYR A 96 -4.61 3.89 -8.24
CA TYR A 96 -4.23 4.58 -7.01
C TYR A 96 -3.47 3.62 -6.10
N THR A 97 -2.45 4.12 -5.42
CA THR A 97 -1.75 3.39 -4.35
C THR A 97 -2.22 3.92 -3.01
N PRO A 98 -2.86 3.10 -2.16
CA PRO A 98 -3.20 3.48 -0.80
C PRO A 98 -1.97 3.88 0.02
N THR A 99 -2.18 4.79 0.97
CA THR A 99 -1.16 5.20 1.94
C THR A 99 -1.14 4.32 3.19
N THR A 100 -1.99 3.30 3.23
CA THR A 100 -2.06 2.27 4.28
C THR A 100 -1.39 0.98 3.83
N LEU A 101 -0.92 0.19 4.79
CA LEU A 101 -0.39 -1.17 4.60
C LEU A 101 -1.33 -2.21 5.21
N ASP A 102 -1.05 -3.50 5.03
CA ASP A 102 -1.82 -4.57 5.67
C ASP A 102 -1.63 -4.62 7.20
N SER A 103 -0.68 -3.85 7.75
CA SER A 103 -0.59 -3.56 9.18
C SER A 103 -1.73 -2.65 9.67
N ASP A 104 -2.38 -1.89 8.78
CA ASP A 104 -3.56 -1.09 9.08
C ASP A 104 -4.83 -1.93 8.86
N VAL A 105 -5.41 -2.46 9.93
CA VAL A 105 -6.58 -3.34 9.86
C VAL A 105 -7.90 -2.57 9.77
N GLY A 106 -8.84 -3.12 9.02
CA GLY A 106 -10.24 -2.68 8.96
C GLY A 106 -10.52 -1.51 8.02
N TYR A 107 -9.50 -0.89 7.42
CA TYR A 107 -9.67 0.22 6.49
C TYR A 107 -8.51 0.34 5.50
N PHE A 108 -8.69 1.18 4.48
CA PHE A 108 -7.57 1.72 3.70
C PHE A 108 -7.78 3.21 3.44
N GLU A 109 -6.69 3.93 3.21
CA GLU A 109 -6.74 5.38 2.92
C GLU A 109 -6.17 5.72 1.55
N LEU A 110 -6.85 6.62 0.85
CA LEU A 110 -6.36 7.26 -0.37
C LEU A 110 -6.14 8.75 -0.11
N VAL A 111 -4.94 9.24 -0.42
CA VAL A 111 -4.65 10.68 -0.45
C VAL A 111 -4.72 11.15 -1.90
N ILE A 112 -5.74 11.95 -2.21
CA ILE A 112 -6.06 12.34 -3.58
C ILE A 112 -5.83 13.84 -3.76
N LYS A 113 -4.93 14.18 -4.69
CA LYS A 113 -4.83 15.53 -5.24
C LYS A 113 -5.86 15.68 -6.36
N MET A 114 -6.83 16.55 -6.16
CA MET A 114 -7.93 16.81 -7.08
C MET A 114 -7.56 17.93 -8.05
N TYR A 115 -7.55 17.61 -9.34
CA TYR A 115 -7.32 18.56 -10.43
C TYR A 115 -8.66 19.10 -10.95
N PRO A 116 -8.80 20.41 -11.23
CA PRO A 116 -10.08 21.01 -11.66
C PRO A 116 -10.73 20.29 -12.85
N GLN A 117 -9.93 19.99 -13.88
CA GLN A 117 -10.36 19.31 -15.11
C GLN A 117 -10.14 17.78 -15.08
N GLY A 118 -9.83 17.21 -13.91
CA GLY A 118 -9.57 15.78 -13.80
C GLY A 118 -10.88 14.98 -13.75
N ARG A 119 -11.10 14.09 -14.73
CA ARG A 119 -12.28 13.20 -14.78
C ARG A 119 -12.50 12.42 -13.47
N MET A 120 -11.48 11.74 -12.97
CA MET A 120 -11.56 11.03 -11.69
C MET A 120 -11.53 11.98 -10.48
N SER A 121 -10.89 13.15 -10.61
CA SER A 121 -10.92 14.20 -9.58
C SER A 121 -12.33 14.73 -9.35
N HIS A 122 -13.17 14.78 -10.39
CA HIS A 122 -14.59 15.10 -10.27
C HIS A 122 -15.30 14.09 -9.36
N HIS A 123 -15.12 12.80 -9.63
CA HIS A 123 -15.70 11.74 -8.81
C HIS A 123 -15.38 11.90 -7.31
N PHE A 124 -14.11 12.12 -6.96
CA PHE A 124 -13.69 12.30 -5.56
C PHE A 124 -14.16 13.61 -4.93
N ARG A 125 -14.36 14.68 -5.73
CA ARG A 125 -14.96 15.93 -5.23
C ARG A 125 -16.39 15.71 -4.77
N GLU A 126 -17.19 15.04 -5.60
CA GLU A 126 -18.61 14.81 -5.35
C GLU A 126 -18.87 13.77 -4.25
N MET A 127 -17.94 12.83 -4.04
CA MET A 127 -18.09 11.77 -3.05
C MET A 127 -18.23 12.31 -1.61
N ARG A 128 -19.22 11.77 -0.88
CA ARG A 128 -19.59 12.10 0.50
C ARG A 128 -19.43 10.87 1.40
N GLU A 129 -19.22 11.12 2.68
CA GLU A 129 -19.21 10.04 3.68
C GLU A 129 -20.53 9.26 3.61
N GLY A 130 -20.44 7.93 3.55
CA GLY A 130 -21.58 7.05 3.26
C GLY A 130 -21.57 6.43 1.86
N ASP A 131 -20.97 7.11 0.88
CA ASP A 131 -20.86 6.63 -0.50
C ASP A 131 -19.91 5.44 -0.64
N TYR A 132 -19.91 4.80 -1.81
CA TYR A 132 -19.07 3.64 -2.11
C TYR A 132 -18.15 3.90 -3.29
N LEU A 133 -16.90 3.42 -3.18
CA LEU A 133 -15.93 3.38 -4.26
C LEU A 133 -15.78 1.94 -4.77
N ALA A 134 -15.89 1.78 -6.09
CA ALA A 134 -15.63 0.51 -6.75
C ALA A 134 -14.11 0.34 -6.95
N VAL A 135 -13.55 -0.72 -6.37
CA VAL A 135 -12.11 -1.02 -6.37
C VAL A 135 -11.85 -2.43 -6.90
N LYS A 136 -10.88 -2.56 -7.78
CA LYS A 136 -10.35 -3.83 -8.31
C LYS A 136 -8.84 -3.90 -8.10
N GLY A 137 -8.31 -5.05 -7.74
CA GLY A 137 -6.87 -5.21 -7.51
C GLY A 137 -6.51 -6.51 -6.81
N PRO A 138 -5.23 -6.79 -6.58
CA PRO A 138 -4.10 -5.90 -6.86
C PRO A 138 -3.75 -5.86 -8.35
N LYS A 139 -3.10 -4.77 -8.80
CA LYS A 139 -2.59 -4.57 -10.17
C LYS A 139 -1.16 -4.03 -10.11
N GLY A 140 -0.39 -4.27 -11.16
CA GLY A 140 1.01 -3.84 -11.26
C GLY A 140 1.97 -5.04 -11.28
N ARG A 141 3.10 -4.85 -11.97
CA ARG A 141 4.10 -5.90 -12.18
C ARG A 141 5.15 -5.95 -11.08
N PHE A 142 5.43 -4.81 -10.45
CA PHE A 142 6.40 -4.72 -9.38
C PHE A 142 5.83 -5.30 -8.09
N LYS A 143 6.60 -6.17 -7.44
CA LYS A 143 6.27 -6.73 -6.13
C LYS A 143 7.53 -6.69 -5.29
N TYR A 144 7.50 -5.88 -4.25
CA TYR A 144 8.62 -5.75 -3.33
C TYR A 144 8.88 -7.06 -2.58
N GLN A 145 10.15 -7.42 -2.41
CA GLN A 145 10.60 -8.48 -1.53
C GLN A 145 11.72 -7.93 -0.63
N PRO A 146 11.68 -8.20 0.69
CA PRO A 146 12.75 -7.80 1.60
C PRO A 146 14.11 -8.29 1.12
N GLY A 147 15.11 -7.39 1.09
CA GLY A 147 16.48 -7.70 0.70
C GLY A 147 16.70 -7.99 -0.80
N GLN A 148 15.72 -7.76 -1.67
CA GLN A 148 15.88 -8.02 -3.12
C GLN A 148 16.95 -7.15 -3.79
N VAL A 149 17.22 -5.98 -3.23
CA VAL A 149 18.26 -5.03 -3.67
C VAL A 149 18.89 -4.40 -2.43
N ARG A 150 20.12 -3.91 -2.57
CA ARG A 150 20.83 -3.22 -1.49
C ARG A 150 20.25 -1.83 -1.21
N ALA A 151 19.80 -1.13 -2.25
CA ALA A 151 19.22 0.20 -2.11
C ALA A 151 18.27 0.53 -3.27
N PHE A 152 17.30 1.39 -2.97
CA PHE A 152 16.44 2.01 -3.95
C PHE A 152 16.77 3.50 -4.12
N GLY A 153 16.76 3.98 -5.36
CA GLY A 153 16.56 5.41 -5.64
C GLY A 153 15.08 5.66 -5.95
N MET A 154 14.45 6.63 -5.30
CA MET A 154 13.03 6.93 -5.52
C MET A 154 12.86 8.35 -6.09
N LEU A 155 12.31 8.44 -7.30
CA LEU A 155 12.04 9.70 -8.01
C LEU A 155 10.53 9.92 -8.10
N ALA A 156 10.01 10.83 -7.27
CA ALA A 156 8.57 11.10 -7.18
C ALA A 156 8.23 12.54 -7.59
N GLY A 157 7.11 12.71 -8.30
CA GLY A 157 6.53 14.01 -8.63
C GLY A 157 5.06 14.11 -8.25
N GLY A 158 4.70 15.07 -7.40
CA GLY A 158 3.32 15.31 -6.99
C GLY A 158 2.70 14.08 -6.30
N SER A 159 1.54 13.62 -6.78
CA SER A 159 0.88 12.43 -6.23
C SER A 159 1.65 11.12 -6.50
N GLY A 160 2.69 11.14 -7.37
CA GLY A 160 3.59 10.00 -7.58
C GLY A 160 4.42 9.62 -6.34
N ILE A 161 4.31 10.37 -5.25
CA ILE A 161 4.91 10.01 -3.96
C ILE A 161 4.23 8.80 -3.30
N THR A 162 2.94 8.53 -3.56
CA THR A 162 2.21 7.45 -2.86
C THR A 162 2.78 6.04 -3.07
N PRO A 163 3.19 5.60 -4.28
CA PRO A 163 3.89 4.32 -4.42
C PRO A 163 5.25 4.29 -3.71
N MET A 164 5.97 5.42 -3.67
CA MET A 164 7.25 5.50 -2.95
C MET A 164 7.05 5.41 -1.44
N PHE A 165 6.04 6.09 -0.91
CA PHE A 165 5.66 6.05 0.49
C PHE A 165 5.28 4.63 0.94
N GLN A 166 4.55 3.88 0.10
CA GLN A 166 4.20 2.49 0.40
C GLN A 166 5.43 1.59 0.55
N VAL A 167 6.40 1.68 -0.37
CA VAL A 167 7.65 0.89 -0.31
C VAL A 167 8.50 1.32 0.88
N ALA A 168 8.69 2.63 1.09
CA ALA A 168 9.49 3.15 2.19
C ALA A 168 8.93 2.75 3.57
N ARG A 169 7.60 2.84 3.76
CA ARG A 169 6.95 2.42 5.01
C ARG A 169 7.13 0.92 5.25
N ALA A 170 7.01 0.09 4.21
CA ALA A 170 7.21 -1.36 4.34
C ALA A 170 8.65 -1.73 4.74
N ILE A 171 9.65 -1.00 4.24
CA ILE A 171 11.05 -1.15 4.63
C ILE A 171 11.23 -0.74 6.11
N LEU A 172 10.75 0.46 6.47
CA LEU A 172 10.98 1.04 7.79
C LEU A 172 10.21 0.34 8.92
N GLU A 173 9.05 -0.25 8.63
CA GLU A 173 8.28 -1.05 9.61
C GLU A 173 8.82 -2.47 9.80
N ASN A 174 9.81 -2.92 9.01
CA ASN A 174 10.43 -4.23 9.12
C ASN A 174 11.83 -4.15 9.77
N PRO A 175 11.99 -4.52 11.06
CA PRO A 175 13.28 -4.42 11.76
C PRO A 175 14.40 -5.29 11.18
N SER A 176 14.05 -6.29 10.36
CA SER A 176 15.01 -7.18 9.69
C SER A 176 15.44 -6.67 8.31
N ASP A 177 14.83 -5.60 7.81
CA ASP A 177 15.17 -5.01 6.52
C ASP A 177 16.40 -4.11 6.66
N GLN A 178 17.42 -4.38 5.83
CA GLN A 178 18.69 -3.63 5.87
C GLN A 178 18.71 -2.46 4.90
N THR A 179 17.61 -2.19 4.18
CA THR A 179 17.51 -1.08 3.23
C THR A 179 17.43 0.24 3.98
N LYS A 180 18.46 1.10 3.87
CA LYS A 180 18.52 2.37 4.64
C LYS A 180 18.17 3.59 3.78
N PRO A 181 17.04 4.29 4.03
CA PRO A 181 16.83 5.62 3.48
C PRO A 181 17.69 6.67 4.23
N PRO A 182 18.02 7.82 3.61
CA PRO A 182 18.76 8.89 4.28
C PRO A 182 17.91 9.60 5.36
N GLU A 183 18.53 9.95 6.51
CA GLU A 183 17.86 10.56 7.68
C GLU A 183 17.60 12.07 7.56
N VAL A 184 18.28 12.80 6.66
CA VAL A 184 18.22 14.27 6.57
C VAL A 184 18.05 14.74 5.13
N TRP A 185 17.07 15.62 4.89
CA TRP A 185 16.82 16.25 3.58
C TRP A 185 17.36 17.69 3.53
N ASN A 186 18.31 17.97 2.63
CA ASN A 186 18.88 19.29 2.35
C ASN A 186 18.79 19.64 0.84
N GLY A 187 17.70 19.23 0.18
CA GLY A 187 17.64 19.09 -1.28
C GLY A 187 17.70 20.35 -2.13
N GLY A 188 17.84 20.13 -3.45
CA GLY A 188 17.97 21.18 -4.47
C GLY A 188 16.65 21.84 -4.90
N VAL A 189 16.76 22.91 -5.69
CA VAL A 189 15.64 23.68 -6.26
C VAL A 189 15.61 23.52 -7.78
N GLY A 190 14.43 23.32 -8.36
CA GLY A 190 14.22 23.24 -9.81
C GLY A 190 13.69 21.89 -10.28
N PHE A 191 13.82 21.61 -11.59
CA PHE A 191 13.53 20.28 -12.14
C PHE A 191 14.62 19.29 -11.74
N LEU A 192 14.25 18.00 -11.67
CA LEU A 192 15.22 16.93 -11.47
C LEU A 192 16.24 16.93 -12.62
N SER A 193 17.51 17.08 -12.28
CA SER A 193 18.62 17.06 -13.24
C SER A 193 19.45 15.78 -13.12
N LYS A 194 20.33 15.54 -14.09
CA LYS A 194 21.25 14.40 -14.08
C LYS A 194 22.18 14.44 -12.85
N GLU A 195 22.63 15.63 -12.48
CA GLU A 195 23.54 15.89 -11.36
C GLU A 195 22.85 15.59 -10.02
N MET A 196 21.58 15.98 -9.88
CA MET A 196 20.79 15.65 -8.69
C MET A 196 20.63 14.13 -8.52
N ILE A 197 20.39 13.41 -9.62
CA ILE A 197 20.28 11.94 -9.59
C ILE A 197 21.62 11.32 -9.19
N GLN A 198 22.74 11.76 -9.77
CA GLN A 198 24.07 11.27 -9.40
C GLN A 198 24.43 11.52 -7.94
N ALA A 199 24.02 12.67 -7.39
CA ALA A 199 24.32 13.03 -6.02
C ALA A 199 23.48 12.26 -4.99
N GLN A 200 22.22 11.94 -5.33
CA GLN A 200 21.23 11.47 -4.35
C GLN A 200 20.80 10.01 -4.54
N CYS A 201 20.96 9.43 -5.74
CA CYS A 201 20.63 8.03 -6.00
C CYS A 201 21.87 7.14 -5.93
N PRO A 202 21.73 5.86 -5.53
CA PRO A 202 22.84 4.91 -5.56
C PRO A 202 23.37 4.73 -6.99
N PRO A 203 24.69 4.65 -7.21
CA PRO A 203 25.25 4.50 -8.55
C PRO A 203 24.76 3.21 -9.23
N PRO A 204 24.72 3.16 -10.57
CA PRO A 204 24.27 1.98 -11.30
C PRO A 204 25.05 0.73 -10.90
N ALA A 205 24.34 -0.30 -10.47
CA ALA A 205 24.86 -1.62 -10.17
C ALA A 205 23.74 -2.65 -10.32
N SER A 206 24.09 -3.93 -10.49
CA SER A 206 23.12 -5.01 -10.66
C SER A 206 22.19 -5.20 -9.45
N ASP A 207 22.59 -4.70 -8.28
CA ASP A 207 21.87 -4.78 -7.01
C ASP A 207 21.16 -3.47 -6.61
N ILE A 208 20.97 -2.54 -7.57
CA ILE A 208 20.31 -1.24 -7.39
C ILE A 208 19.07 -1.16 -8.27
N GLN A 209 18.00 -0.57 -7.73
CA GLN A 209 16.79 -0.29 -8.48
C GLN A 209 16.31 1.15 -8.29
N ILE A 210 15.97 1.81 -9.39
CA ILE A 210 15.39 3.15 -9.43
C ILE A 210 13.90 3.03 -9.67
N LEU A 211 13.13 3.50 -8.69
CA LEU A 211 11.68 3.60 -8.75
C LEU A 211 11.30 5.02 -9.19
N ARG A 212 10.42 5.15 -10.19
CA ARG A 212 9.91 6.46 -10.61
C ARG A 212 8.39 6.49 -10.77
N CYS A 213 7.78 7.59 -10.35
CA CYS A 213 6.37 7.87 -10.59
C CYS A 213 6.11 9.37 -10.58
N GLY A 214 5.37 9.86 -11.57
CA GLY A 214 5.10 11.28 -11.76
C GLY A 214 4.41 11.55 -13.09
N PRO A 215 4.24 12.84 -13.45
CA PRO A 215 3.66 13.22 -14.74
C PRO A 215 4.45 12.63 -15.94
N PRO A 216 3.79 12.30 -17.07
CA PRO A 216 4.47 11.70 -18.21
C PRO A 216 5.72 12.45 -18.72
N PRO A 217 5.73 13.81 -18.79
CA PRO A 217 6.94 14.54 -19.18
C PRO A 217 8.10 14.35 -18.20
N MET A 218 7.81 14.31 -16.89
CA MET A 218 8.81 14.03 -15.87
C MET A 218 9.36 12.62 -16.02
N ASN A 219 8.49 11.60 -16.12
CA ASN A 219 8.94 10.21 -16.27
C ASN A 219 9.81 10.03 -17.52
N LYS A 220 9.45 10.67 -18.63
CA LYS A 220 10.23 10.65 -19.88
C LYS A 220 11.60 11.30 -19.70
N ALA A 221 11.66 12.47 -19.06
CA ALA A 221 12.93 13.13 -18.77
C ALA A 221 13.82 12.30 -17.84
N MET A 222 13.23 11.70 -16.80
CA MET A 222 13.97 10.86 -15.85
C MET A 222 14.51 9.60 -16.52
N ALA A 223 13.76 8.99 -17.44
CA ALA A 223 14.27 7.88 -18.25
C ALA A 223 15.53 8.28 -19.02
N ALA A 224 15.48 9.40 -19.75
CA ALA A 224 16.62 9.88 -20.51
C ALA A 224 17.85 10.17 -19.62
N HIS A 225 17.65 10.75 -18.43
CA HIS A 225 18.75 10.99 -17.50
C HIS A 225 19.34 9.70 -16.94
N LEU A 226 18.50 8.73 -16.56
CA LEU A 226 18.94 7.43 -16.05
C LEU A 226 19.70 6.64 -17.12
N ASP A 227 19.22 6.63 -18.36
CA ASP A 227 19.91 5.97 -19.47
C ASP A 227 21.28 6.62 -19.72
N ALA A 228 21.35 7.96 -19.71
CA ALA A 228 22.61 8.71 -19.84
C ALA A 228 23.56 8.56 -18.65
N LEU A 229 23.10 7.97 -17.54
CA LEU A 229 23.87 7.64 -16.35
C LEU A 229 24.29 6.17 -16.30
N GLY A 230 23.84 5.34 -17.24
CA GLY A 230 24.18 3.92 -17.30
C GLY A 230 23.24 3.01 -16.51
N TYR A 231 22.08 3.49 -16.04
CA TYR A 231 21.06 2.61 -15.49
C TYR A 231 20.38 1.84 -16.60
N THR A 232 20.43 0.50 -16.54
CA THR A 232 19.76 -0.35 -17.54
C THR A 232 18.24 -0.35 -17.35
N ALA A 233 17.48 -0.80 -18.35
CA ALA A 233 16.03 -0.95 -18.24
C ALA A 233 15.59 -1.87 -17.08
N ALA A 234 16.39 -2.90 -16.75
CA ALA A 234 16.11 -3.81 -15.63
C ALA A 234 16.27 -3.14 -14.25
N MET A 235 17.11 -2.10 -14.17
CA MET A 235 17.31 -1.30 -12.96
C MET A 235 16.22 -0.25 -12.78
N GLN A 236 15.28 -0.09 -13.72
CA GLN A 236 14.29 0.98 -13.71
C GLN A 236 12.87 0.41 -13.60
N ILE A 237 12.10 0.91 -12.63
CA ILE A 237 10.67 0.61 -12.49
C ILE A 237 9.90 1.91 -12.56
N GLN A 238 8.98 1.99 -13.53
CA GLN A 238 7.99 3.04 -13.61
C GLN A 238 6.64 2.50 -13.14
N PHE A 239 6.06 3.16 -12.14
CA PHE A 239 4.70 2.89 -11.67
C PHE A 239 3.63 3.53 -12.57
#